data_AF-A0A6I1J8C9-F1
#
_entry.id   AF-A0A6I1J8C9-F1
#
_cell.length_a   1.000
_cell.length_b   1.000
_cell.length_c   1.000
_cell.angle_alpha   90.00
_cell.angle_beta   90.00
_cell.angle_gamma   90.00
#
_symmetry.space_group_name_H-M   'P 1'
#
loop_
_entity.id
_entity.type
_entity.pdbx_description
1 polymer ?
#
loop_
_entity_poly.entity_id
_entity_poly.type
_entity_poly.pdbx_seq_one_letter_code
_entity_poly.pdbx_strand_id
1 'polypeptide(L)' 'MDPGIVKVLHDAFKKGIEEPSHLRVMDQLDQEVDYMDTQSYTAFVQTMYEDMRQQVERLNLRRS' A
#
# COMPACT_ATOMS: atom_id res chain seq x y z
N MET A 1 -14.25 -7.76 6.99
CA MET A 1 -13.43 -8.41 8.04
C MET A 1 -13.76 -7.76 9.37
N ASP A 2 -13.62 -8.44 10.49
CA ASP A 2 -13.81 -7.84 11.82
C ASP A 2 -12.82 -6.68 12.05
N PRO A 3 -13.28 -5.48 12.48
CA PRO A 3 -12.39 -4.34 12.69
C PRO A 3 -11.30 -4.56 13.74
N GLY A 4 -11.58 -5.36 14.77
CA GLY A 4 -10.61 -5.69 15.82
C GLY A 4 -9.47 -6.54 15.27
N ILE A 5 -9.80 -7.55 14.46
CA ILE A 5 -8.80 -8.38 13.76
C ILE A 5 -7.92 -7.51 12.84
N VAL A 6 -8.52 -6.61 12.07
CA VAL A 6 -7.77 -5.72 11.16
C VAL A 6 -6.79 -4.85 11.94
N LYS A 7 -7.21 -4.29 13.08
CA LYS A 7 -6.34 -3.47 13.92
C LYS A 7 -5.13 -4.27 14.44
N VAL A 8 -5.36 -5.48 14.94
CA VAL A 8 -4.27 -6.34 15.45
C VAL A 8 -3.25 -6.64 14.36
N LEU A 9 -3.71 -6.97 13.16
CA LEU A 9 -2.82 -7.23 12.02
C LEU A 9 -2.07 -5.96 11.61
N HIS A 10 -2.77 -4.83 11.46
CA HIS A 10 -2.15 -3.56 11.10
C HIS A 10 -1.02 -3.19 12.07
N ASP A 11 -1.28 -3.25 13.37
CA ASP A 11 -0.28 -2.86 14.38
C ASP A 11 0.92 -3.81 14.39
N ALA A 12 0.69 -5.11 14.17
CA ALA A 12 1.76 -6.10 14.06
C ALA A 12 2.65 -5.87 12.83
N PHE A 13 2.05 -5.58 11.66
CA PHE A 13 2.80 -5.26 10.45
C PHE A 13 3.53 -3.92 10.56
N LYS A 14 2.89 -2.90 11.14
CA LYS A 14 3.54 -1.61 11.41
C LYS A 14 4.79 -1.78 12.28
N LYS A 15 4.71 -2.60 13.33
CA LYS A 15 5.90 -2.92 14.12
C LYS A 15 6.95 -3.63 13.27
N GLY A 16 6.53 -4.60 12.45
CA GLY A 16 7.42 -5.39 11.61
C GLY A 16 8.24 -4.58 10.60
N ILE A 17 7.67 -3.51 10.03
CA ILE A 17 8.38 -2.64 9.09
C ILE A 17 9.49 -1.80 9.75
N GLU A 18 9.41 -1.58 11.06
CA GLU A 18 10.40 -0.82 11.83
C GLU A 18 11.54 -1.73 12.35
N GLU A 19 11.40 -3.06 12.24
CA GLU A 19 12.40 -4.01 12.75
C GLU A 19 13.71 -3.92 11.94
N PRO A 20 14.88 -3.94 12.60
CA PRO A 20 16.17 -3.83 11.91
C PRO A 20 16.41 -4.92 10.86
N SER A 21 15.85 -6.11 11.05
CA SER A 21 15.93 -7.19 10.06
C SER A 21 15.16 -6.87 8.79
N HIS A 22 14.02 -6.20 8.90
CA HIS A 22 13.25 -5.76 7.74
C HIS A 22 13.98 -4.64 7.00
N LEU A 23 14.44 -3.61 7.72
CA LEU A 23 15.17 -2.49 7.13
C LEU A 23 16.44 -2.94 6.40
N ARG A 24 17.15 -3.94 6.93
CA ARG A 24 18.31 -4.54 6.22
C ARG A 24 17.94 -5.19 4.90
N VAL A 25 16.78 -5.84 4.80
CA VAL A 25 16.33 -6.43 3.52
C VAL A 25 15.92 -5.35 2.54
N MET A 26 15.23 -4.30 3.00
CA MET A 26 14.86 -3.16 2.16
C MET A 26 16.11 -2.49 1.57
N ASP A 27 17.13 -2.23 2.38
CA ASP A 27 18.43 -1.70 1.96
C ASP A 27 19.13 -2.61 0.93
N GLN A 28 19.14 -3.93 1.15
CA GLN A 28 19.70 -4.90 0.20
C GLN A 28 19.00 -4.94 -1.15
N LEU A 29 17.72 -4.55 -1.18
CA LEU A 29 16.90 -4.52 -2.39
C LEU A 29 16.84 -3.12 -3.03
N ASP A 30 17.61 -2.16 -2.52
CA ASP A 30 17.54 -0.74 -2.89
C ASP A 30 16.10 -0.19 -2.78
N GLN A 31 15.37 -0.61 -1.74
CA GLN A 31 14.00 -0.19 -1.46
C GLN A 31 13.93 0.67 -0.19
N GLU A 32 12.96 1.57 -0.16
CA GLU A 32 12.63 2.39 1.01
C GLU A 32 11.30 1.94 1.64
N VAL A 33 11.12 2.22 2.93
CA VAL A 33 9.85 1.97 3.62
C VAL A 33 8.86 3.09 3.29
N ASP A 34 7.78 2.74 2.59
CA ASP A 34 6.65 3.63 2.28
C ASP A 34 5.43 3.23 3.12
N TYR A 35 5.40 3.64 4.39
CA TYR A 35 4.31 3.31 5.30
C TYR A 35 3.17 4.32 5.21
N MET A 36 1.94 3.79 5.12
CA MET A 36 0.71 4.54 5.30
C MET A 36 -0.19 3.85 6.32
N ASP A 37 -0.86 4.65 7.16
CA ASP A 37 -1.96 4.12 7.98
C ASP A 37 -3.16 3.72 7.11
N THR A 38 -4.10 2.97 7.69
CA THR A 38 -5.28 2.46 6.99
C THR A 38 -6.10 3.56 6.30
N GLN A 39 -6.28 4.72 6.93
CA GLN A 39 -7.08 5.81 6.37
C GLN A 39 -6.35 6.46 5.19
N SER A 40 -5.07 6.77 5.39
CA SER A 40 -4.21 7.37 4.36
C SER A 40 -4.10 6.46 3.13
N TYR A 41 -3.87 5.16 3.34
CA TYR A 41 -3.78 4.19 2.26
C TYR A 41 -5.10 4.04 1.50
N THR A 42 -6.24 4.09 2.21
CA THR A 42 -7.57 4.04 1.56
C THR A 42 -7.78 5.24 0.64
N ALA A 43 -7.44 6.44 1.09
CA ALA A 43 -7.53 7.65 0.27
C ALA A 43 -6.59 7.59 -0.94
N PHE A 44 -5.34 7.17 -0.72
CA PHE A 44 -4.36 6.99 -1.80
C PHE A 44 -4.86 6.06 -2.89
N VAL A 45 -5.39 4.88 -2.53
CA VAL A 45 -5.89 3.90 -3.50
C VAL A 45 -7.09 4.42 -4.28
N GLN A 46 -7.98 5.20 -3.65
CA GLN A 46 -9.11 5.82 -4.35
C GLN A 46 -8.64 6.79 -5.42
N THR A 47 -7.71 7.70 -5.08
CA THR A 47 -7.14 8.65 -6.04
C THR A 47 -6.39 7.93 -7.16
N MET A 48 -5.49 7.01 -6.81
CA MET A 48 -4.71 6.23 -7.78
C MET A 48 -5.62 5.46 -8.75
N TYR A 49 -6.70 4.86 -8.26
CA TYR A 49 -7.65 4.13 -9.09
C TYR A 49 -8.35 5.06 -10.10
N GLU A 50 -8.80 6.24 -9.67
CA GLU A 50 -9.45 7.21 -10.56
C GLU A 50 -8.50 7.66 -11.67
N ASP A 51 -7.25 7.98 -11.33
CA ASP A 51 -6.22 8.38 -12.28
C ASP A 51 -5.92 7.26 -13.29
N MET A 52 -5.71 6.03 -12.81
CA MET A 52 -5.47 4.88 -13.68
C MET A 52 -6.67 4.57 -14.57
N ARG A 53 -7.90 4.67 -14.05
CA ARG A 53 -9.12 4.47 -14.84
C ARG A 53 -9.20 5.46 -16.00
N GLN A 54 -8.94 6.74 -15.73
CA GLN A 54 -8.94 7.78 -16.76
C GLN A 54 -7.85 7.52 -17.81
N GLN A 55 -6.66 7.08 -17.41
CA GLN A 55 -5.59 6.73 -18.34
C GLN A 55 -5.98 5.56 -19.24
N VAL A 56 -6.58 4.51 -18.69
CA VAL A 56 -7.07 3.34 -19.45
C VAL A 56 -8.14 3.75 -20.46
N GLU A 57 -9.08 4.60 -20.07
CA GLU A 57 -10.12 5.14 -20.97
C GLU A 57 -9.50 5.98 -22.09
N ARG A 58 -8.59 6.90 -21.76
CA ARG A 58 -7.92 7.77 -22.74
C ARG A 58 -7.10 6.98 -23.77
N LEU A 59 -6.45 5.91 -23.34
CA LEU A 59 -5.58 5.09 -24.18
C LEU A 59 -6.33 3.94 -24.89
N ASN A 60 -7.64 3.81 -24.70
CA ASN A 60 -8.47 2.71 -25.23
C ASN A 60 -7.90 1.31 -24.90
N LEU A 61 -7.39 1.13 -23.68
CA LEU A 61 -6.74 -0.12 -23.24
C LEU A 61 -7.73 -1.15 -22.67
N ARG A 62 -9.03 -0.84 -22.65
CA ARG A 62 -10.04 -1.82 -22.26
C ARG A 62 -10.13 -2.90 -23.33
N ARG A 63 -9.91 -4.16 -22.95
CA ARG A 63 -10.26 -5.29 -23.83
C ARG A 63 -11.75 -5.22 -24.14
N SER A 64 -12.07 -5.21 -25.44
CA SER A 64 -13.41 -5.43 -26.00
C SER A 64 -13.93 -6.81 -25.68
#